data_AF-A0A9C9Y5N5-F1
#
_entry.id   AF-A0A9C9Y5N5-F1
#
_cell.length_a   1.000
_cell.length_b   1.000
_cell.length_c   1.000
_cell.angle_alpha   90.00
_cell.angle_beta   90.00
_cell.angle_gamma   90.00
#
_symmetry.space_group_name_H-M   'P 1'
#
loop_
_entity.id
_entity.type
_entity.pdbx_description
1 polymer ?
#
loop_
_entity_poly.entity_id
_entity_poly.type
_entity_poly.pdbx_seq_one_letter_code
_entity_poly.pdbx_strand_id
1 'polypeptide(L)'
;MNKETIILGIDPGTTIMGFGIIKIVKKQMHFVLMNELILSKYDNHYLRLKKIYERTLQLIDTYHPDEIAIEAPFFGKNVQSMLKLGRAQGVAMAAGLSRQVTITEYAPKKIKMAITGNGTASKEQVAKMLKSLLNLKTLPKNLDATDGLAAAVCHFYNHGRLEIGKSYSGWDAFVKQNEKRLKK
;
A
#
# COMPACT_ATOMS: atom_id res chain seq x y z
N MET A 1 -2.57 10.99 26.39
CA MET A 1 -2.48 9.63 25.84
C MET A 1 -1.72 9.70 24.53
N ASN A 2 -0.72 8.83 24.30
CA ASN A 2 -0.01 8.84 23.01
C ASN A 2 -0.99 8.34 21.94
N LYS A 3 -1.22 9.15 20.90
CA LYS A 3 -2.07 8.76 19.79
C LYS A 3 -1.43 7.57 19.09
N GLU A 4 -2.15 6.46 19.04
CA GLU A 4 -1.80 5.29 18.26
C GLU A 4 -2.45 5.43 16.88
N THR A 5 -1.81 4.90 15.84
CA THR A 5 -2.37 4.88 14.49
C THR A 5 -2.20 3.48 13.91
N ILE A 6 -3.26 2.93 13.35
CA ILE A 6 -3.27 1.62 12.71
C ILE A 6 -3.42 1.81 11.21
N ILE A 7 -2.46 1.28 10.45
CA ILE A 7 -2.47 1.33 8.99
C ILE A 7 -2.70 -0.10 8.45
N LEU A 8 -3.73 -0.26 7.63
CA LEU A 8 -4.00 -1.47 6.86
C LEU A 8 -3.47 -1.30 5.43
N GLY A 9 -2.50 -2.10 5.04
CA GLY A 9 -2.02 -2.17 3.67
C GLY A 9 -2.64 -3.33 2.89
N ILE A 10 -3.04 -3.08 1.65
CA ILE A 10 -3.69 -4.05 0.76
C ILE A 10 -3.00 -4.03 -0.61
N ASP A 11 -2.61 -5.20 -1.10
CA ASP A 11 -2.25 -5.44 -2.49
C ASP A 11 -3.36 -6.29 -3.15
N PRO A 12 -4.33 -5.66 -3.83
CA PRO A 12 -5.45 -6.36 -4.42
C PRO A 12 -5.02 -7.06 -5.70
N GLY A 13 -5.07 -8.41 -5.73
CA GLY A 13 -4.82 -9.19 -6.94
C GLY A 13 -6.02 -10.00 -7.42
N THR A 14 -5.88 -10.63 -8.60
CA THR A 14 -6.95 -11.44 -9.22
C THR A 14 -6.90 -12.92 -8.84
N THR A 15 -5.75 -13.36 -8.32
CA THR A 15 -5.44 -14.74 -7.88
C THR A 15 -5.18 -14.79 -6.39
N ILE A 16 -4.50 -13.78 -5.86
CA ILE A 16 -4.13 -13.63 -4.45
C ILE A 16 -4.29 -12.16 -4.10
N MET A 17 -4.78 -11.87 -2.89
CA MET A 17 -4.75 -10.53 -2.31
C MET A 17 -3.87 -10.55 -1.07
N GLY A 18 -2.77 -9.83 -1.09
CA GLY A 18 -1.88 -9.64 0.05
C GLY A 18 -2.40 -8.54 0.97
N PHE A 19 -2.25 -8.70 2.29
CA PHE A 19 -2.55 -7.63 3.24
C PHE A 19 -1.65 -7.68 4.47
N GLY A 20 -1.38 -6.51 5.03
CA GLY A 20 -0.59 -6.36 6.24
C GLY A 20 -1.09 -5.23 7.11
N ILE A 21 -0.92 -5.35 8.42
CA ILE A 21 -1.31 -4.32 9.39
C ILE A 21 -0.08 -3.95 10.21
N ILE A 22 0.15 -2.65 10.34
CA ILE A 22 1.14 -2.08 11.26
C ILE A 22 0.45 -1.14 12.24
N LYS A 23 1.01 -1.06 13.44
CA LYS A 23 0.61 -0.12 14.49
C LYS A 23 1.74 0.86 14.73
N ILE A 24 1.42 2.14 14.80
CA ILE A 24 2.37 3.21 15.06
C ILE A 24 2.15 3.73 16.48
N VAL A 25 3.20 3.67 17.29
CA VAL A 25 3.21 4.22 18.65
C VAL A 25 4.43 5.13 18.78
N LYS A 26 4.23 6.42 19.10
CA LYS A 26 5.34 7.40 19.21
C LYS A 26 6.29 7.41 18.00
N LYS A 27 5.75 7.34 16.78
CA LYS A 27 6.49 7.24 15.50
C LYS A 27 7.30 5.97 15.28
N GLN A 28 7.12 4.94 16.11
CA GLN A 28 7.73 3.62 15.90
C GLN A 28 6.70 2.69 15.28
N MET A 29 7.11 1.96 14.24
CA MET A 29 6.27 0.94 13.61
C MET A 29 6.36 -0.37 14.37
N HIS A 30 5.22 -1.00 14.59
CA HIS A 30 5.09 -2.33 15.16
C HIS A 30 4.30 -3.21 14.19
N PHE A 31 4.81 -4.41 13.93
CA PHE A 31 4.08 -5.42 13.18
C PHE A 31 2.86 -5.91 13.98
N VAL A 32 1.71 -5.98 13.31
CA VAL A 32 0.49 -6.58 13.89
C VAL A 32 0.18 -7.90 13.20
N LEU A 33 0.00 -7.88 11.87
CA LEU A 33 -0.27 -9.09 11.10
C LEU A 33 0.15 -8.93 9.65
N MET A 34 0.32 -10.05 8.97
CA MET A 34 0.43 -10.12 7.52
C MET A 34 -0.07 -11.49 7.06
N ASN A 35 -0.90 -11.51 6.03
CA ASN A 35 -1.44 -12.74 5.47
C ASN A 35 -1.96 -12.50 4.03
N GLU A 36 -2.50 -13.54 3.42
CA GLU A 36 -3.01 -13.53 2.06
C GLU A 36 -4.41 -14.13 1.97
N LEU A 37 -5.18 -13.68 0.98
CA LEU A 37 -6.43 -14.29 0.57
C LEU A 37 -6.21 -14.98 -0.78
N ILE A 38 -6.21 -16.32 -0.76
CA ILE A 38 -6.13 -17.12 -1.98
C ILE A 38 -7.49 -17.06 -2.68
N LEU A 39 -7.53 -16.40 -3.84
CA LEU A 39 -8.73 -16.19 -4.67
C LEU A 39 -8.83 -17.23 -5.79
N SER A 40 -7.71 -17.84 -6.19
CA SER A 40 -7.66 -18.87 -7.25
C SER A 40 -8.52 -20.09 -6.96
N LYS A 41 -8.80 -20.39 -5.69
CA LYS A 41 -9.69 -21.47 -5.24
C LYS A 41 -11.19 -21.22 -5.53
N TYR A 42 -11.55 -20.04 -6.02
CA TYR A 42 -12.91 -19.71 -6.41
C TYR A 42 -13.01 -19.64 -7.93
N ASP A 43 -13.93 -20.41 -8.52
CA ASP A 43 -14.05 -20.52 -9.98
C ASP A 43 -14.65 -19.27 -10.63
N ASN A 44 -15.52 -18.55 -9.90
CA ASN A 44 -16.24 -17.40 -10.42
C ASN A 44 -15.55 -16.07 -10.06
N HIS A 45 -15.30 -15.22 -11.06
CA HIS A 45 -14.72 -13.89 -10.88
C HIS A 45 -15.53 -12.99 -9.92
N TYR A 46 -16.85 -12.97 -10.03
CA TYR A 46 -17.71 -12.20 -9.13
C TYR A 46 -17.64 -12.70 -7.69
N LEU A 47 -17.47 -14.02 -7.49
CA LEU A 47 -17.25 -14.58 -6.17
C LEU A 47 -15.91 -14.12 -5.57
N ARG A 48 -14.85 -14.02 -6.39
CA ARG A 48 -13.57 -13.44 -5.95
C ARG A 48 -13.72 -11.99 -5.51
N LEU A 49 -14.45 -11.17 -6.27
CA LEU A 49 -14.75 -9.79 -5.89
C LEU A 49 -15.51 -9.72 -4.56
N LYS A 50 -16.58 -10.53 -4.39
CA LYS A 50 -17.29 -10.64 -3.11
C LYS A 50 -16.35 -11.00 -1.96
N LYS A 51 -15.43 -11.94 -2.17
CA LYS A 51 -14.48 -12.37 -1.14
C LYS A 51 -13.45 -11.30 -0.78
N ILE A 52 -13.00 -10.50 -1.74
CA ILE A 52 -12.18 -9.31 -1.47
C ILE A 52 -12.95 -8.34 -0.58
N TYR A 53 -14.20 -8.00 -0.95
CA TYR A 53 -15.04 -7.09 -0.17
C TYR A 53 -15.23 -7.56 1.28
N GLU A 54 -15.70 -8.81 1.44
CA GLU A 54 -15.96 -9.42 2.75
C GLU A 54 -14.69 -9.47 3.61
N ARG A 55 -13.55 -9.83 3.01
CA ARG A 55 -12.28 -9.93 3.74
C ARG A 55 -11.78 -8.56 4.15
N THR A 56 -11.86 -7.56 3.28
CA THR A 56 -11.46 -6.18 3.62
C THR A 56 -12.34 -5.61 4.72
N LEU A 57 -13.67 -5.79 4.65
CA LEU A 57 -14.58 -5.41 5.73
C LEU A 57 -14.23 -6.11 7.04
N GLN A 58 -13.99 -7.42 7.01
CA GLN A 58 -13.61 -8.17 8.21
C GLN A 58 -12.32 -7.61 8.84
N LEU A 59 -11.31 -7.27 8.03
CA LEU A 59 -10.07 -6.67 8.52
C LEU A 59 -10.33 -5.30 9.17
N ILE A 60 -11.17 -4.47 8.55
CA ILE A 60 -11.55 -3.16 9.09
C ILE A 60 -12.31 -3.32 10.41
N ASP A 61 -13.32 -4.18 10.44
CA ASP A 61 -14.18 -4.40 11.61
C ASP A 61 -13.43 -5.09 12.76
N THR A 62 -12.34 -5.82 12.48
CA THR A 62 -11.52 -6.49 13.51
C THR A 62 -10.43 -5.59 14.08
N TYR A 63 -9.75 -4.82 13.22
CA TYR A 63 -8.54 -4.09 13.61
C TYR A 63 -8.74 -2.58 13.71
N HIS A 64 -9.88 -2.05 13.26
CA HIS A 64 -10.22 -0.63 13.28
C HIS A 64 -9.07 0.26 12.76
N PRO A 65 -8.58 0.05 11.52
CA PRO A 65 -7.53 0.88 10.96
C PRO A 65 -8.00 2.33 10.82
N ASP A 66 -7.12 3.27 11.13
CA ASP A 66 -7.35 4.69 10.88
C ASP A 66 -7.22 5.02 9.39
N GLU A 67 -6.32 4.30 8.70
CA GLU A 67 -5.91 4.56 7.32
C GLU A 67 -5.70 3.25 6.56
N ILE A 68 -6.04 3.26 5.27
CA ILE A 68 -5.79 2.16 4.35
C ILE A 68 -4.82 2.61 3.25
N ALA A 69 -3.78 1.82 3.02
CA ALA A 69 -2.83 1.99 1.94
C ALA A 69 -3.05 0.90 0.89
N ILE A 70 -3.19 1.28 -0.38
CA ILE A 70 -3.46 0.32 -1.47
C ILE A 70 -2.37 0.42 -2.53
N GLU A 71 -1.85 -0.72 -2.99
CA GLU A 71 -1.01 -0.76 -4.18
C GLU A 71 -1.84 -0.41 -5.43
N ALA A 72 -1.42 0.62 -6.15
CA ALA A 72 -2.08 1.06 -7.37
C ALA A 72 -1.77 0.10 -8.53
N PRO A 73 -2.73 -0.19 -9.42
CA PRO A 73 -2.52 -1.07 -10.56
C PRO A 73 -1.46 -0.48 -11.48
N PHE A 74 -0.49 -1.30 -11.87
CA PHE A 74 0.50 -0.91 -12.87
C PHE A 74 -0.07 -1.04 -14.29
N PHE A 75 0.30 -0.11 -15.16
CA PHE A 75 -0.07 -0.15 -16.57
C PHE A 75 0.64 -1.33 -17.28
N GLY A 76 -0.08 -2.43 -17.46
CA GLY A 76 0.40 -3.61 -18.17
C GLY A 76 0.04 -3.58 -19.67
N LYS A 77 0.70 -4.43 -20.47
CA LYS A 77 0.40 -4.59 -21.91
C LYS A 77 -1.00 -5.15 -22.19
N ASN A 78 -1.65 -5.81 -21.22
CA ASN A 78 -2.94 -6.46 -21.39
C ASN A 78 -4.07 -5.72 -20.66
N VAL A 79 -4.93 -5.04 -21.43
CA VAL A 79 -6.06 -4.24 -20.95
C VAL A 79 -7.07 -5.07 -20.15
N GLN A 80 -7.33 -6.33 -20.53
CA GLN A 80 -8.30 -7.17 -19.82
C GLN A 80 -7.81 -7.54 -18.41
N SER A 81 -6.52 -7.84 -18.27
CA SER A 81 -5.93 -8.11 -16.96
C SER A 81 -5.97 -6.87 -16.07
N MET A 82 -5.70 -5.70 -16.65
CA MET A 82 -5.79 -4.42 -15.95
C MET A 82 -7.22 -4.13 -15.48
N LEU A 83 -8.23 -4.41 -16.31
CA LEU A 83 -9.64 -4.23 -15.93
C LEU A 83 -10.05 -5.17 -14.77
N LYS A 84 -9.59 -6.43 -14.79
CA LYS A 84 -9.84 -7.37 -13.69
C LYS A 84 -9.18 -6.90 -12.38
N LEU A 85 -7.97 -6.37 -12.47
CA LEU A 85 -7.24 -5.82 -11.33
C LEU A 85 -7.94 -4.56 -10.77
N GLY A 86 -8.34 -3.63 -11.65
CA GLY A 86 -9.08 -2.43 -11.26
C GLY A 86 -10.42 -2.73 -10.57
N ARG A 87 -11.12 -3.80 -10.98
CA ARG A 87 -12.32 -4.28 -10.27
C ARG A 87 -12.00 -4.78 -8.87
N ALA A 88 -10.94 -5.57 -8.71
CA ALA A 88 -10.49 -6.05 -7.40
C ALA A 88 -10.12 -4.89 -6.47
N GLN A 89 -9.35 -3.93 -6.98
CA GLN A 89 -8.98 -2.72 -6.26
C GLN A 89 -10.20 -1.87 -5.88
N GLY A 90 -11.09 -1.58 -6.83
CA GLY A 90 -12.29 -0.77 -6.57
C GLY A 90 -13.21 -1.39 -5.53
N VAL A 91 -13.29 -2.73 -5.47
CA VAL A 91 -14.06 -3.44 -4.44
C VAL A 91 -13.39 -3.35 -3.06
N ALA A 92 -12.07 -3.46 -2.98
CA ALA A 92 -11.34 -3.23 -1.72
C ALA A 92 -11.50 -1.77 -1.25
N MET A 93 -11.46 -0.80 -2.17
CA MET A 93 -11.70 0.61 -1.87
C MET A 93 -13.12 0.85 -1.37
N ALA A 94 -14.12 0.28 -2.03
CA ALA A 94 -15.52 0.40 -1.62
C ALA A 94 -15.75 -0.14 -0.20
N ALA A 95 -15.09 -1.24 0.18
CA ALA A 95 -15.14 -1.75 1.55
C ALA A 95 -14.57 -0.74 2.56
N GLY A 96 -13.39 -0.18 2.29
CA GLY A 96 -12.78 0.87 3.14
C GLY A 96 -13.65 2.12 3.28
N LEU A 97 -14.12 2.66 2.16
CA LEU A 97 -14.95 3.86 2.12
C LEU A 97 -16.32 3.65 2.79
N SER A 98 -16.89 2.44 2.71
CA SER A 98 -18.16 2.13 3.39
C SER A 98 -18.06 2.15 4.93
N ARG A 99 -16.83 2.12 5.46
CA ARG A 99 -16.51 2.28 6.88
C ARG A 99 -15.86 3.63 7.20
N GLN A 100 -15.88 4.57 6.26
CA GLN A 100 -15.32 5.92 6.40
C GLN A 100 -13.81 5.92 6.71
N VAL A 101 -13.09 4.88 6.29
CA VAL A 101 -11.63 4.81 6.46
C VAL A 101 -10.96 5.49 5.27
N THR A 102 -9.97 6.36 5.55
CA THR A 102 -9.27 7.10 4.52
C THR A 102 -8.38 6.17 3.71
N ILE A 103 -8.33 6.35 2.38
CA ILE A 103 -7.56 5.50 1.47
C ILE A 103 -6.50 6.32 0.75
N THR A 104 -5.27 5.79 0.71
CA THR A 104 -4.19 6.33 -0.13
C THR A 104 -3.64 5.23 -1.05
N GLU A 105 -3.47 5.57 -2.32
CA GLU A 105 -2.91 4.67 -3.32
C GLU A 105 -1.41 4.93 -3.56
N TYR A 106 -0.64 3.87 -3.79
CA TYR A 106 0.80 3.96 -4.04
C TYR A 106 1.20 3.16 -5.28
N ALA A 107 1.95 3.81 -6.18
CA ALA A 107 2.54 3.11 -7.31
C ALA A 107 3.57 2.07 -6.83
N PRO A 108 3.70 0.91 -7.51
CA PRO A 108 4.63 -0.15 -7.08
C PRO A 108 6.08 0.33 -6.96
N LYS A 109 6.52 1.20 -7.88
CA LYS A 109 7.85 1.82 -7.83
C LYS A 109 8.06 2.68 -6.58
N LYS A 110 7.01 3.36 -6.11
CA LYS A 110 7.04 4.20 -4.89
C LYS A 110 7.13 3.33 -3.64
N ILE A 111 6.42 2.21 -3.60
CA ILE A 111 6.50 1.22 -2.51
C ILE A 111 7.94 0.69 -2.41
N LYS A 112 8.48 0.19 -3.51
CA LYS A 112 9.87 -0.31 -3.59
C LYS A 112 10.88 0.75 -3.16
N MET A 113 10.74 1.98 -3.65
CA MET A 113 11.60 3.11 -3.30
C MET A 113 11.54 3.45 -1.81
N ALA A 114 10.34 3.49 -1.21
CA ALA A 114 10.16 3.84 0.19
C ALA A 114 10.81 2.82 1.15
N ILE A 115 10.83 1.54 0.78
CA ILE A 115 11.32 0.46 1.63
C ILE A 115 12.80 0.18 1.42
N THR A 116 13.25 0.17 0.16
CA THR A 116 14.59 -0.30 -0.22
C THR A 116 15.55 0.82 -0.64
N GLY A 117 15.04 2.04 -0.86
CA GLY A 117 15.79 3.11 -1.52
C GLY A 117 15.96 2.91 -3.03
N ASN A 118 15.41 1.83 -3.61
CA ASN A 118 15.50 1.54 -5.04
C ASN A 118 14.12 1.16 -5.63
N GLY A 119 13.64 1.93 -6.60
CA GLY A 119 12.35 1.68 -7.26
C GLY A 119 12.30 0.42 -8.14
N THR A 120 13.45 -0.17 -8.48
CA THR A 120 13.54 -1.40 -9.29
C THR A 120 13.83 -2.65 -8.48
N ALA A 121 13.80 -2.57 -7.14
CA ALA A 121 14.07 -3.70 -6.25
C ALA A 121 13.16 -4.92 -6.53
N SER A 122 13.70 -6.12 -6.30
CA SER A 122 12.97 -7.38 -6.39
C SER A 122 12.01 -7.57 -5.21
N LYS A 123 11.02 -8.46 -5.33
CA LYS A 123 10.10 -8.77 -4.22
C LYS A 123 10.85 -9.33 -3.01
N GLU A 124 11.90 -10.13 -3.25
CA GLU A 124 12.74 -10.71 -2.20
C GLU A 124 13.54 -9.63 -1.44
N GLN A 125 14.02 -8.61 -2.15
CA GLN A 125 14.71 -7.48 -1.52
C GLN A 125 13.75 -6.68 -0.64
N VAL A 126 12.53 -6.40 -1.12
CA VAL A 126 11.47 -5.75 -0.32
C VAL A 126 11.15 -6.59 0.92
N ALA A 127 10.92 -7.89 0.78
CA ALA A 127 10.62 -8.79 1.89
C ALA A 127 11.74 -8.83 2.94
N LYS A 128 13.01 -8.92 2.53
CA LYS A 128 14.16 -8.88 3.44
C LYS A 128 14.24 -7.55 4.21
N MET A 129 13.98 -6.43 3.55
CA MET A 129 13.94 -5.12 4.20
C MET A 129 12.79 -5.03 5.20
N LEU A 130 11.59 -5.49 4.84
CA LEU A 130 10.45 -5.56 5.76
C LEU A 130 10.74 -6.43 6.99
N LYS A 131 11.43 -7.56 6.79
CA LYS A 131 11.88 -8.42 7.90
C LYS A 131 12.71 -7.64 8.92
N SER A 132 13.67 -6.85 8.43
CA SER A 132 14.56 -6.03 9.26
C SER A 132 13.80 -4.88 9.93
N LEU A 133 13.02 -4.12 9.15
CA LEU A 133 12.30 -2.94 9.63
C LEU A 133 11.27 -3.25 10.72
N LEU A 134 10.63 -4.43 10.64
CA LEU A 134 9.56 -4.83 11.54
C LEU A 134 9.96 -5.97 12.49
N ASN A 135 11.25 -6.32 12.55
CA ASN A 135 11.79 -7.42 13.37
C ASN A 135 11.01 -8.74 13.22
N LEU A 136 10.65 -9.10 11.98
CA LEU A 136 9.89 -10.32 11.72
C LEU A 136 10.81 -11.54 11.92
N LYS A 137 10.36 -12.52 12.73
CA LYS A 137 11.12 -13.76 12.97
C LYS A 137 11.35 -14.54 11.68
N THR A 138 10.28 -14.71 10.90
CA THR A 138 10.25 -15.48 9.67
C THR A 138 9.50 -14.72 8.59
N LEU A 139 9.91 -14.91 7.33
CA LEU A 139 9.13 -14.46 6.19
C LEU A 139 8.11 -15.52 5.79
N PRO A 140 6.95 -15.11 5.26
CA PRO A 140 5.98 -16.04 4.70
C PRO A 140 6.58 -16.78 3.50
N LYS A 141 6.08 -18.00 3.23
CA LYS A 141 6.51 -18.77 2.06
C LYS A 141 6.10 -18.08 0.76
N ASN A 142 4.91 -17.48 0.73
CA ASN A 142 4.47 -16.67 -0.38
C ASN A 142 4.78 -15.19 -0.12
N LEU A 143 5.44 -14.55 -1.08
CA LEU A 143 5.84 -13.15 -0.99
C LEU A 143 4.67 -12.19 -1.24
N ASP A 144 3.57 -12.63 -1.84
CA ASP A 144 2.40 -11.76 -2.06
C ASP A 144 1.81 -11.23 -0.74
N ALA A 145 1.91 -12.00 0.35
CA ALA A 145 1.56 -11.51 1.69
C ALA A 145 2.39 -10.27 2.08
N THR A 146 3.64 -10.17 1.63
CA THR A 146 4.53 -9.03 1.93
C THR A 146 4.19 -7.76 1.17
N ASP A 147 3.49 -7.85 0.03
CA ASP A 147 3.16 -6.68 -0.79
C ASP A 147 2.14 -5.76 -0.07
N GLY A 148 1.12 -6.35 0.59
CA GLY A 148 0.20 -5.60 1.43
C GLY A 148 0.89 -4.92 2.62
N LEU A 149 1.82 -5.62 3.28
CA LEU A 149 2.63 -5.03 4.37
C LEU A 149 3.53 -3.90 3.84
N ALA A 150 4.08 -4.06 2.63
CA ALA A 150 4.88 -3.06 1.95
C ALA A 150 4.10 -1.78 1.70
N ALA A 151 2.84 -1.88 1.27
CA ALA A 151 1.95 -0.73 1.09
C ALA A 151 1.74 0.04 2.41
N ALA A 152 1.51 -0.66 3.53
CA ALA A 152 1.35 -0.04 4.85
C ALA A 152 2.63 0.71 5.31
N VAL A 153 3.80 0.08 5.14
CA VAL A 153 5.10 0.69 5.49
C VAL A 153 5.41 1.88 4.56
N CYS A 154 5.06 1.77 3.27
CA CYS A 154 5.16 2.89 2.34
C CYS A 154 4.32 4.07 2.81
N HIS A 155 3.08 3.82 3.25
CA HIS A 155 2.21 4.86 3.78
C HIS A 155 2.81 5.53 5.00
N PHE A 156 3.31 4.76 5.98
CA PHE A 156 4.01 5.31 7.14
C PHE A 156 5.15 6.26 6.76
N TYR A 157 6.01 5.90 5.81
CA TYR A 157 7.12 6.76 5.40
C TYR A 157 6.71 8.00 4.60
N ASN A 158 5.51 8.00 4.02
CA ASN A 158 4.96 9.17 3.34
C ASN A 158 3.97 9.94 4.23
N HIS A 159 3.62 9.42 5.41
CA HIS A 159 2.80 10.08 6.41
C HIS A 159 3.54 11.29 6.98
N GLY A 160 2.89 12.45 7.03
CA GLY A 160 3.51 13.71 7.48
C GLY A 160 4.45 14.38 6.47
N ARG A 161 4.71 13.77 5.30
CA ARG A 161 5.19 14.52 4.14
C ARG A 161 3.99 15.23 3.53
N LEU A 162 3.71 16.42 4.04
CA LEU A 162 3.01 17.42 3.25
C LEU A 162 3.74 17.49 1.89
N GLU A 163 3.05 17.21 0.79
CA GLU A 163 3.50 17.70 -0.52
C GLU A 163 3.35 19.23 -0.56
N ILE A 164 3.96 19.94 0.39
CA ILE A 164 4.23 21.36 0.26
C ILE A 164 5.52 21.45 -0.54
N GLY A 165 5.37 21.34 -1.84
CA GLY A 165 6.45 21.53 -2.77
C GLY A 165 5.97 21.12 -4.14
N LYS A 166 5.72 22.12 -5.00
CA LYS A 166 5.58 21.86 -6.44
C LYS A 166 6.75 20.98 -6.86
N SER A 167 6.45 19.83 -7.45
CA SER A 167 7.48 18.99 -8.07
C SER A 167 8.02 19.75 -9.29
N TYR A 168 9.30 20.13 -9.24
CA TYR A 168 9.97 20.78 -10.36
C TYR A 168 10.76 19.71 -11.12
N SER A 169 10.46 19.57 -12.42
CA SER A 169 11.11 18.59 -13.30
C SER A 169 12.55 18.96 -13.68
N GLY A 170 13.11 20.03 -13.12
CA GLY A 170 14.46 20.51 -13.42
C GLY A 170 14.73 21.88 -12.81
N TRP A 171 16.01 22.27 -12.79
CA TRP A 171 16.47 23.55 -12.26
C TRP A 171 15.83 24.74 -12.99
N ASP A 172 15.63 24.65 -14.30
CA ASP A 172 14.98 25.70 -15.09
C ASP A 172 13.51 25.91 -14.71
N ALA A 173 12.79 24.82 -14.42
CA ALA A 173 11.39 24.87 -13.98
C ALA A 173 11.27 25.47 -12.57
N PHE A 174 12.26 25.21 -11.71
CA PHE A 174 12.35 25.79 -10.38
C PHE A 174 12.59 27.31 -10.45
N VAL A 175 13.56 27.75 -11.27
CA VAL A 175 13.92 29.16 -11.42
C VAL A 175 12.76 29.97 -11.98
N LYS A 176 12.14 29.53 -13.08
CA LYS A 176 10.99 30.23 -13.71
C LYS A 176 9.82 30.46 -12.74
N GLN A 177 9.54 29.50 -11.88
CA GLN A 177 8.42 29.62 -10.93
C GLN A 177 8.79 30.31 -9.61
N ASN A 178 10.07 30.62 -9.38
CA ASN A 178 10.57 31.31 -8.20
C ASN A 178 11.38 32.57 -8.54
N GLU A 179 11.20 33.15 -9.74
CA GLU A 179 11.94 34.33 -10.21
C GLU A 179 11.90 35.52 -9.24
N LYS A 180 10.77 35.75 -8.56
CA LYS A 180 10.62 36.82 -7.56
C LYS A 180 11.48 36.62 -6.31
N ARG A 181 11.92 35.39 -6.03
CA ARG A 181 12.73 35.03 -4.85
C ARG A 181 14.23 35.07 -5.14
N LEU A 182 14.62 34.96 -6.40
CA LEU A 182 16.03 34.93 -6.86
C LEU A 182 16.56 36.30 -7.28
N LYS A 183 15.69 37.29 -7.48
CA LYS A 183 16.11 38.69 -7.66
C LYS A 183 16.35 39.35 -6.30
N LYS A 184 17.56 39.16 -5.78
CA LYS A 184 18.19 40.07 -4.82
C LYS A 184 19.62 40.31 -5.25
#